data_AF-A0A0P7YBF3-F1
#
_entry.id   AF-A0A0P7YBF3-F1
#
_cell.length_a   1.000
_cell.length_b   1.000
_cell.length_c   1.000
_cell.angle_alpha   90.00
_cell.angle_beta   90.00
_cell.angle_gamma   90.00
#
_symmetry.space_group_name_H-M   'P 1'
#
loop_
_entity.id
_entity.type
_entity.pdbx_description
1 polymer ?
#
loop_
_entity_poly.entity_id
_entity_poly.type
_entity_poly.pdbx_seq_one_letter_code
_entity_poly.pdbx_strand_id
1 'polypeptide(L)'
;MRVCLRVCAPPRTQSLIRVPEPSSSADLLYITERIISVSFPGGADEQSHREGLREVAGMLRSKHGTRYLFLNLSEKREEMMKLNPKVLHFGWPEHHAPPLDDICGICKAVDVWLSAEPRNVVLLHNKGNCGKTGVVVAAYMHYSSISA
;
A
#
# COMPACT_ATOMS: atom_id res chain seq x y z
N MET A 1 14.21 12.65 2.61
CA MET A 1 12.79 12.29 2.36
C MET A 1 11.99 12.58 3.63
N ARG A 2 11.00 13.50 3.61
CA ARG A 2 10.16 13.73 4.79
C ARG A 2 9.05 12.70 4.80
N VAL A 3 8.93 11.94 5.89
CA VAL A 3 7.96 10.86 6.04
C VAL A 3 6.81 11.34 6.93
N CYS A 4 5.58 11.34 6.41
CA CYS A 4 4.38 11.56 7.21
C CYS A 4 3.80 10.19 7.60
N LEU A 5 4.47 9.52 8.57
CA LEU A 5 3.93 8.29 9.14
C LEU A 5 2.83 8.66 10.15
N ARG A 6 1.58 8.71 9.69
CA ARG A 6 0.47 8.43 10.61
C ARG A 6 0.55 6.93 10.89
N VAL A 7 1.12 6.57 12.04
CA VAL A 7 1.01 5.19 12.55
C VAL A 7 -0.49 4.96 12.75
N CYS A 8 -1.10 4.09 11.95
CA CYS A 8 -2.51 3.72 12.12
C CYS A 8 -2.71 3.31 13.57
N ALA A 9 -3.64 4.00 14.23
CA ALA A 9 -3.98 3.68 15.60
C ALA A 9 -4.53 2.25 15.67
N PRO A 10 -4.33 1.53 16.80
CA PRO A 10 -5.11 0.33 17.08
C PRO A 10 -6.60 0.64 16.96
N PRO A 11 -7.50 -0.34 16.76
CA PRO A 11 -8.93 -0.08 16.60
C PRO A 11 -9.42 0.82 17.73
N ARG A 12 -9.69 2.10 17.41
CA ARG A 12 -9.97 3.13 18.41
C ARG A 12 -11.43 3.06 18.82
N THR A 13 -11.65 2.62 20.06
CA THR A 13 -12.81 3.06 20.84
C THR A 13 -12.61 4.55 21.16
N GLN A 14 -13.29 5.45 20.44
CA GLN A 14 -13.97 6.66 20.97
C GLN A 14 -14.32 7.69 19.87
N SER A 15 -15.60 8.06 19.93
CA SER A 15 -16.37 9.16 19.36
C SER A 15 -15.64 10.47 19.01
N LEU A 16 -15.86 10.96 17.78
CA LEU A 16 -16.12 12.37 17.44
C LEU A 16 -16.81 12.41 16.06
N ILE A 17 -18.09 12.82 16.05
CA ILE A 17 -18.96 13.20 14.92
C ILE A 17 -18.83 12.31 13.65
N ARG A 18 -19.67 11.27 13.62
CA ARG A 18 -19.90 10.43 12.44
C ARG A 18 -20.90 11.14 11.53
N VAL A 19 -20.44 11.76 10.44
CA VAL A 19 -21.30 11.91 9.26
C VAL A 19 -21.44 10.48 8.70
N PRO A 20 -22.65 9.90 8.63
CA PRO A 20 -22.82 8.56 8.12
C PRO A 20 -22.76 8.60 6.60
N GLU A 21 -21.55 8.53 6.05
CA GLU A 21 -21.37 8.20 4.63
C GLU A 21 -21.42 6.67 4.47
N PRO A 22 -22.21 6.15 3.52
CA PRO A 22 -22.37 4.72 3.33
C PRO A 22 -21.13 4.14 2.65
N SER A 23 -20.86 2.85 2.90
CA SER A 23 -19.92 1.97 2.17
C SER A 23 -18.43 1.99 2.56
N SER A 24 -17.82 0.83 2.38
CA SER A 24 -16.46 0.42 2.71
C SER A 24 -15.35 1.30 2.10
N SER A 25 -14.95 2.38 2.77
CA SER A 25 -13.90 3.25 2.27
C SER A 25 -12.50 2.71 2.54
N ALA A 26 -11.70 2.57 1.48
CA ALA A 26 -10.27 2.30 1.58
C ALA A 26 -9.57 3.50 2.24
N ASP A 27 -8.64 3.26 3.16
CA ASP A 27 -7.81 4.32 3.74
C ASP A 27 -6.55 4.51 2.89
N LEU A 28 -6.42 5.69 2.27
CA LEU A 28 -5.31 6.03 1.38
C LEU A 28 -4.45 7.14 1.98
N LEU A 29 -3.15 6.88 2.09
CA LEU A 29 -2.18 7.78 2.72
C LEU A 29 -0.94 7.97 1.83
N TYR A 30 -0.56 9.23 1.60
CA TYR A 30 0.77 9.55 1.07
C TYR A 30 1.76 9.56 2.23
N ILE A 31 2.58 8.52 2.33
CA ILE A 31 3.66 8.41 3.31
C ILE A 31 4.77 9.40 2.95
N THR A 32 5.03 9.52 1.64
CA THR A 32 5.85 10.55 1.02
C THR A 32 5.17 11.00 -0.28
N GLU A 33 5.77 11.94 -1.00
CA GLU A 33 5.27 12.35 -2.32
C GLU A 33 5.20 11.20 -3.34
N ARG A 34 6.04 10.17 -3.17
CA ARG A 34 6.21 9.07 -4.14
C ARG A 34 5.87 7.68 -3.60
N ILE A 35 5.54 7.57 -2.31
CA ILE A 35 5.16 6.31 -1.66
C ILE A 35 3.77 6.49 -1.05
N ILE A 36 2.82 5.73 -1.57
CA ILE A 36 1.40 5.75 -1.21
C ILE A 36 1.08 4.43 -0.53
N SER A 37 0.32 4.45 0.55
CA SER A 37 -0.27 3.28 1.17
C SER A 37 -1.77 3.29 0.96
N VAL A 38 -2.34 2.13 0.66
CA VAL A 38 -3.78 1.89 0.71
C VAL A 38 -4.06 0.72 1.63
N SER A 39 -5.01 0.89 2.54
CA SER A 39 -5.43 -0.17 3.43
C SER A 39 -6.94 -0.39 3.45
N PHE A 40 -7.33 -1.66 3.60
CA PHE A 40 -8.72 -2.08 3.70
C PHE A 40 -8.96 -2.74 5.05
N PRO A 41 -10.10 -2.50 5.70
CA PRO A 41 -10.46 -3.20 6.95
C PRO A 41 -10.42 -4.72 6.76
N GLY A 42 -9.92 -5.45 7.75
CA GLY A 42 -9.87 -6.92 7.70
C GLY A 42 -11.25 -7.57 7.52
N GLY A 43 -12.29 -6.96 8.10
CA GLY A 43 -13.68 -7.39 7.97
C GLY A 43 -14.43 -6.86 6.74
N ALA A 44 -13.76 -6.17 5.80
CA ALA A 44 -14.40 -5.70 4.58
C ALA A 44 -14.80 -6.89 3.70
N ASP A 45 -16.07 -6.93 3.29
CA ASP A 45 -16.55 -7.93 2.36
C ASP A 45 -15.87 -7.80 0.98
N GLU A 46 -15.91 -8.86 0.20
CA GLU A 46 -15.17 -8.95 -1.06
C GLU A 46 -15.71 -7.98 -2.13
N GLN A 47 -17.02 -7.66 -2.12
CA GLN A 47 -17.59 -6.69 -3.06
C GLN A 47 -17.08 -5.28 -2.75
N SER A 48 -17.19 -4.88 -1.49
CA SER A 48 -16.66 -3.65 -0.93
C SER A 48 -15.17 -3.46 -1.19
N HIS A 49 -14.37 -4.52 -0.97
CA HIS A 49 -12.92 -4.52 -1.26
C HIS A 49 -12.66 -4.27 -2.75
N ARG A 50 -13.40 -4.94 -3.62
CA ARG A 50 -13.27 -4.81 -5.08
C ARG A 50 -13.67 -3.43 -5.59
N GLU A 51 -14.74 -2.85 -5.06
CA GLU A 51 -15.17 -1.49 -5.40
C GLU A 51 -14.13 -0.46 -5.00
N GLY A 52 -13.62 -0.52 -3.77
CA GLY A 52 -12.55 0.38 -3.32
C GLY A 52 -11.26 0.20 -4.12
N LEU A 53 -10.88 -1.03 -4.50
CA LEU A 53 -9.74 -1.25 -5.40
C LEU A 53 -9.95 -0.60 -6.79
N ARG A 54 -11.16 -0.66 -7.34
CA ARG A 54 -11.50 0.01 -8.61
C ARG A 54 -11.40 1.52 -8.49
N GLU A 55 -11.90 2.09 -7.41
CA GLU A 55 -11.82 3.52 -7.13
C GLU A 55 -10.37 3.99 -7.02
N VAL A 56 -9.56 3.29 -6.20
CA VAL A 56 -8.13 3.59 -6.02
C VAL A 56 -7.38 3.47 -7.36
N ALA A 57 -7.66 2.43 -8.15
CA ALA A 57 -7.05 2.28 -9.46
C ALA A 57 -7.48 3.41 -10.43
N GLY A 58 -8.73 3.85 -10.37
CA GLY A 58 -9.23 5.00 -11.14
C GLY A 58 -8.52 6.30 -10.76
N MET A 59 -8.41 6.57 -9.46
CA MET A 59 -7.69 7.73 -8.93
C MET A 59 -6.21 7.72 -9.34
N LEU A 60 -5.53 6.58 -9.22
CA LEU A 60 -4.13 6.44 -9.63
C LEU A 60 -3.95 6.68 -11.13
N ARG A 61 -4.82 6.13 -11.97
CA ARG A 61 -4.77 6.39 -13.42
C ARG A 61 -5.00 7.86 -13.74
N SER A 62 -5.95 8.51 -13.08
CA SER A 62 -6.24 9.93 -13.29
C SER A 62 -5.06 10.83 -12.88
N LYS A 63 -4.46 10.57 -11.71
CA LYS A 63 -3.41 11.43 -11.14
C LYS A 63 -2.00 11.11 -11.68
N HIS A 64 -1.69 9.83 -11.85
CA HIS A 64 -0.33 9.35 -12.16
C HIS A 64 -0.22 8.69 -13.54
N GLY A 65 -1.32 8.51 -14.27
CA GLY A 65 -1.33 7.83 -15.57
C GLY A 65 -0.88 6.38 -15.42
N THR A 66 0.16 5.99 -16.15
CA THR A 66 0.78 4.65 -16.09
C THR A 66 2.00 4.58 -15.18
N ARG A 67 2.32 5.67 -14.45
CA ARG A 67 3.53 5.83 -13.63
C ARG A 67 3.35 5.40 -12.18
N TYR A 68 2.58 4.33 -11.96
CA TYR A 68 2.45 3.73 -10.64
C TYR A 68 2.80 2.24 -10.67
N LEU A 69 3.58 1.80 -9.68
CA LEU A 69 3.84 0.39 -9.39
C LEU A 69 2.96 -0.04 -8.22
N PHE A 70 2.33 -1.20 -8.34
CA PHE A 70 1.41 -1.71 -7.33
C PHE A 70 2.05 -2.90 -6.62
N LEU A 71 2.34 -2.77 -5.32
CA LEU A 71 2.89 -3.83 -4.48
C LEU A 71 1.81 -4.34 -3.53
N ASN A 72 1.46 -5.62 -3.66
CA ASN A 72 0.54 -6.29 -2.74
C ASN A 72 1.31 -6.97 -1.60
N LEU A 73 1.11 -6.49 -0.37
CA LEU A 73 1.68 -7.05 0.87
C LEU A 73 0.71 -8.03 1.58
N SER A 74 -0.49 -8.17 1.03
CA SER A 74 -1.48 -9.17 1.48
C SER A 74 -1.31 -10.47 0.70
N GLU A 75 -1.98 -11.52 1.18
CA GLU A 75 -2.04 -12.78 0.46
C GLU A 75 -2.48 -12.58 -1.01
N LYS A 76 -1.97 -13.45 -1.87
CA LYS A 76 -2.17 -13.34 -3.32
C LYS A 76 -3.66 -13.47 -3.65
N ARG A 77 -4.15 -12.55 -4.49
CA ARG A 77 -5.54 -12.52 -4.95
C ARG A 77 -5.56 -12.31 -6.45
N GLU A 78 -6.25 -13.18 -7.20
CA GLU A 78 -6.31 -13.11 -8.66
C GLU A 78 -6.96 -11.83 -9.18
N GLU A 79 -7.90 -11.27 -8.41
CA GLU A 79 -8.63 -10.06 -8.79
C GLU A 79 -7.71 -8.85 -8.96
N MET A 80 -6.61 -8.78 -8.21
CA MET A 80 -5.65 -7.68 -8.30
C MET A 80 -4.89 -7.69 -9.63
N MET A 81 -4.56 -8.89 -10.14
CA MET A 81 -3.91 -9.03 -11.44
C MET A 81 -4.80 -8.57 -12.59
N LYS A 82 -6.13 -8.74 -12.46
CA LYS A 82 -7.12 -8.24 -13.43
C LYS A 82 -7.22 -6.71 -13.44
N LEU A 83 -7.04 -6.08 -12.28
CA LEU A 83 -7.12 -4.62 -12.11
C LEU A 83 -5.86 -3.89 -12.58
N ASN A 84 -4.70 -4.51 -12.39
CA ASN A 84 -3.44 -3.99 -12.89
C ASN A 84 -2.46 -5.16 -13.17
N PRO A 85 -2.07 -5.38 -14.43
CA PRO A 85 -1.12 -6.45 -14.77
C PRO A 85 0.29 -6.21 -14.19
N LYS A 86 0.62 -5.00 -13.74
CA LYS A 86 1.91 -4.66 -13.11
C LYS A 86 1.92 -4.83 -11.58
N VAL A 87 1.05 -5.66 -11.03
CA VAL A 87 1.05 -5.96 -9.58
C VAL A 87 2.19 -6.92 -9.26
N LEU A 88 3.02 -6.54 -8.30
CA LEU A 88 3.99 -7.46 -7.68
C LEU A 88 3.43 -7.96 -6.36
N HIS A 89 3.61 -9.24 -6.09
CA HIS A 89 3.09 -9.91 -4.90
C HIS A 89 4.23 -10.23 -3.96
N PHE A 90 4.15 -9.70 -2.74
CA PHE A 90 5.09 -9.94 -1.65
C PHE A 90 4.29 -10.19 -0.35
N GLY A 91 3.27 -11.04 -0.44
CA GLY A 91 2.35 -11.29 0.68
C GLY A 91 2.90 -12.35 1.63
N TRP A 92 2.87 -12.07 2.93
CA TRP A 92 3.16 -13.04 4.00
C TRP A 92 1.99 -13.14 5.00
N PRO A 93 1.91 -14.17 5.85
CA PRO A 93 0.83 -14.32 6.83
C PRO A 93 0.71 -13.14 7.80
N GLU A 94 -0.50 -12.84 8.27
CA GLU A 94 -0.69 -11.85 9.33
C GLU A 94 0.01 -12.28 10.63
N HIS A 95 0.44 -11.31 11.44
CA HIS A 95 1.16 -11.53 12.70
C HIS A 95 2.51 -12.26 12.58
N HIS A 96 3.03 -12.42 11.36
CA HIS A 96 4.35 -12.96 11.09
C HIS A 96 5.32 -11.88 10.58
N ALA A 97 6.61 -12.09 10.83
CA ALA A 97 7.66 -11.31 10.19
C ALA A 97 7.74 -11.66 8.69
N PRO A 98 8.04 -10.70 7.81
CA PRO A 98 8.27 -10.98 6.40
C PRO A 98 9.56 -11.81 6.21
N PRO A 99 9.60 -12.71 5.23
CA PRO A 99 10.85 -13.30 4.75
C PRO A 99 11.85 -12.21 4.35
N LEU A 100 13.13 -12.41 4.68
CA LEU A 100 14.16 -11.42 4.36
C LEU A 100 14.28 -11.20 2.84
N ASP A 101 14.19 -12.28 2.06
CA ASP A 101 14.24 -12.24 0.59
C ASP A 101 13.11 -11.38 0.01
N ASP A 102 11.90 -11.41 0.60
CA ASP A 102 10.79 -10.56 0.21
C ASP A 102 11.10 -9.08 0.50
N ILE A 103 11.66 -8.76 1.67
CA ILE A 103 12.08 -7.39 1.99
C ILE A 103 13.14 -6.89 1.01
N CYS A 104 14.14 -7.70 0.69
CA CYS A 104 15.16 -7.36 -0.30
C CYS A 104 14.55 -7.16 -1.69
N GLY A 105 13.65 -8.05 -2.12
CA GLY A 105 12.93 -7.96 -3.38
C GLY A 105 12.07 -6.69 -3.48
N ILE A 106 11.35 -6.35 -2.41
CA ILE A 106 10.57 -5.11 -2.32
C ILE A 106 11.48 -3.90 -2.43
N CYS A 107 12.55 -3.82 -1.63
CA CYS A 107 13.45 -2.66 -1.65
C CYS A 107 14.04 -2.44 -3.03
N LYS A 108 14.52 -3.51 -3.68
CA LYS A 108 15.05 -3.47 -5.05
C LYS A 108 13.98 -3.02 -6.06
N ALA A 109 12.77 -3.55 -5.98
CA ALA A 109 11.69 -3.18 -6.90
C ALA A 109 11.27 -1.71 -6.75
N VAL A 110 11.16 -1.23 -5.51
CA VAL A 110 10.84 0.18 -5.22
C VAL A 110 11.95 1.09 -5.72
N ASP A 111 13.22 0.77 -5.42
CA ASP A 111 14.37 1.57 -5.83
C ASP A 111 14.48 1.67 -7.36
N VAL A 112 14.47 0.53 -8.05
CA VAL A 112 14.52 0.49 -9.53
C VAL A 112 13.38 1.30 -10.15
N TRP A 113 12.16 1.17 -9.61
CA TRP A 113 11.01 1.89 -10.15
C TRP A 113 11.06 3.39 -9.89
N LEU A 114 11.42 3.81 -8.67
CA LEU A 114 11.46 5.22 -8.31
C LEU A 114 12.66 5.94 -8.96
N SER A 115 13.77 5.25 -9.18
CA SER A 115 14.96 5.79 -9.84
C SER A 115 14.81 5.90 -11.36
N ALA A 116 13.92 5.11 -11.97
CA ALA A 116 13.72 5.13 -13.43
C ALA A 116 13.09 6.44 -13.97
N GLU A 117 12.20 7.08 -13.21
CA GLU A 117 11.52 8.31 -13.64
C GLU A 117 11.08 9.12 -12.40
N PRO A 118 11.43 10.41 -12.28
CA PRO A 118 11.06 11.26 -11.14
C PRO A 118 9.57 11.30 -10.82
N ARG A 119 8.70 11.14 -11.82
CA ARG A 119 7.24 11.14 -11.66
C ARG A 119 6.65 9.79 -11.26
N ASN A 120 7.46 8.74 -11.14
CA ASN A 120 6.97 7.42 -10.72
C ASN A 120 6.56 7.42 -9.25
N VAL A 121 5.47 6.72 -8.93
CA VAL A 121 5.01 6.48 -7.56
C VAL A 121 4.85 4.98 -7.29
N VAL A 122 4.95 4.58 -6.03
CA VAL A 122 4.64 3.22 -5.57
C VAL A 122 3.39 3.24 -4.71
N LEU A 123 2.49 2.29 -4.96
CA LEU A 123 1.35 1.99 -4.10
C LEU A 123 1.61 0.69 -3.32
N LEU A 124 1.62 0.78 -2.00
CA LEU A 124 1.64 -0.33 -1.07
C LEU A 124 0.22 -0.68 -0.67
N HIS A 125 -0.24 -1.87 -1.02
CA HIS A 125 -1.56 -2.37 -0.65
C HIS A 125 -1.49 -3.34 0.52
N ASN A 126 -2.37 -3.13 1.49
CA ASN A 126 -2.57 -4.05 2.59
C ASN A 126 -4.04 -4.21 2.97
N LYS A 127 -4.56 -5.44 3.02
CA LYS A 127 -5.84 -5.79 3.63
C LYS A 127 -5.57 -6.21 5.08
N GLY A 128 -6.33 -5.67 6.02
CA GLY A 128 -6.14 -5.93 7.45
C GLY A 128 -5.13 -4.99 8.09
N ASN A 129 -4.15 -5.54 8.81
CA ASN A 129 -3.29 -4.78 9.70
C ASN A 129 -2.18 -4.01 8.98
N CYS A 130 -2.09 -2.69 9.18
CA CYS A 130 -1.10 -1.78 8.60
C CYS A 130 0.38 -2.09 8.93
N GLY A 131 0.65 -3.01 9.86
CA GLY A 131 2.00 -3.32 10.34
C GLY A 131 2.96 -3.70 9.20
N LYS A 132 2.45 -4.41 8.19
CA LYS A 132 3.24 -4.80 7.01
C LYS A 132 3.76 -3.61 6.23
N THR A 133 2.91 -2.61 5.99
CA THR A 133 3.29 -1.36 5.34
C THR A 133 4.39 -0.66 6.15
N GLY A 134 4.25 -0.62 7.48
CA GLY A 134 5.25 -0.02 8.36
C GLY A 134 6.63 -0.65 8.23
N VAL A 135 6.69 -2.00 8.24
CA VAL A 135 7.95 -2.75 8.08
C VAL A 135 8.59 -2.45 6.73
N VAL A 136 7.82 -2.51 5.64
CA VAL A 136 8.32 -2.27 4.28
C VAL A 136 8.83 -0.85 4.10
N VAL A 137 8.10 0.13 4.62
CA VAL A 137 8.49 1.54 4.53
C VAL A 137 9.76 1.78 5.34
N ALA A 138 9.84 1.28 6.57
CA ALA A 138 11.03 1.43 7.40
C ALA A 138 12.27 0.79 6.74
N ALA A 139 12.11 -0.43 6.22
CA ALA A 139 13.18 -1.13 5.51
C ALA A 139 13.64 -0.35 4.28
N TYR A 140 12.72 0.13 3.44
CA TYR A 140 13.08 0.91 2.25
C TYR A 140 13.73 2.26 2.58
N MET A 141 13.24 2.98 3.60
CA MET A 141 13.87 4.23 4.02
C MET A 141 15.31 4.02 4.47
N HIS A 142 15.57 2.93 5.20
CA HIS A 142 16.94 2.56 5.58
C HIS A 142 17.77 2.16 4.35
N TYR A 143 17.24 1.26 3.50
CA TYR A 143 17.88 0.84 2.24
C TYR A 143 18.29 2.03 1.37
N SER A 144 17.36 2.95 1.10
CA SER A 144 17.61 4.13 0.26
C SER A 144 18.63 5.10 0.84
N SER A 145 18.85 5.07 2.16
CA SER A 145 19.89 5.87 2.80
C SER A 145 21.29 5.25 2.68
N ILE A 146 21.39 3.93 2.56
CA ILE A 146 22.67 3.22 2.45
C ILE A 146 23.08 2.98 1.00
N SER A 147 22.12 2.96 0.07
CA SER A 147 22.35 2.73 -1.36
C SER A 147 22.49 4.02 -2.17
N ALA A 148 22.42 5.18 -1.52
CA ALA A 148 22.58 6.49 -2.12
C ALA A 148 24.04 6.87 -2.36
#